data_AF-A0A962QKB7-F1
#
_entry.id   AF-A0A962QKB7-F1
#
_cell.length_a   1.000
_cell.length_b   1.000
_cell.length_c   1.000
_cell.angle_alpha   90.00
_cell.angle_beta   90.00
_cell.angle_gamma   90.00
#
_symmetry.space_group_name_H-M   'P 1'
#
loop_
_entity.id
_entity.type
_entity.pdbx_description
1 polymer ?
#
loop_
_entity_poly.entity_id
_entity_poly.type
_entity_poly.pdbx_seq_one_letter_code
_entity_poly.pdbx_strand_id
1 'polypeptide(L)'
;MQRDDPLTPLSAILLAALLVGIAPSHALANMQPVPASEFRLERLTCESPVRLTRDCSAWQGATRPILLGGYRMMMAADNDGSTVLVSRLKLCPDHNDSAFVPASRRDVGNALRQLGETLQRQGIELRRTQPVRDGRAVTAWFLEFSGNAYDYLKQFTVLGSEYWMPARATRR
;
A
#
# COMPACT_ATOMS: atom_id res chain seq x y z
N MET A 1 27.03 54.44 61.04
CA MET A 1 27.90 53.57 60.21
C MET A 1 27.23 53.46 58.85
N GLN A 2 27.66 54.32 57.93
CA GLN A 2 27.25 54.35 56.53
C GLN A 2 27.67 53.08 55.80
N ARG A 3 26.84 52.63 54.84
CA ARG A 3 27.27 52.37 53.47
C ARG A 3 26.06 52.30 52.54
N ASP A 4 26.08 53.22 51.58
CA ASP A 4 25.24 53.33 50.40
C ASP A 4 25.64 52.30 49.33
N ASP A 5 24.63 51.84 48.57
CA ASP A 5 24.57 51.54 47.11
C ASP A 5 25.51 50.48 46.46
N PRO A 6 25.23 49.94 45.23
CA PRO A 6 24.23 50.34 44.22
C PRO A 6 23.43 49.21 43.50
N LEU A 7 22.59 49.70 42.60
CA LEU A 7 21.68 49.12 41.59
C LEU A 7 22.26 48.09 40.57
N THR A 8 21.29 47.30 40.05
CA THR A 8 21.13 46.69 38.69
C THR A 8 22.01 45.50 38.26
N PRO A 9 21.68 44.72 37.19
CA PRO A 9 20.49 44.70 36.31
C PRO A 9 19.95 43.27 35.94
N LEU A 10 18.87 43.23 35.12
CA LEU A 10 18.59 42.23 34.07
C LEU A 10 18.31 40.77 34.48
N SER A 11 17.04 40.36 34.39
CA SER A 11 16.64 39.20 33.56
C SER A 11 15.12 39.14 33.44
N ALA A 12 14.59 40.00 32.57
CA ALA A 12 13.32 39.76 31.91
C ALA A 12 13.53 38.60 30.92
N ILE A 13 13.26 37.37 31.33
CA ILE A 13 13.13 36.25 30.38
C ILE A 13 11.67 36.26 29.93
N LEU A 14 11.42 36.96 28.82
CA LEU A 14 10.26 36.73 27.98
C LEU A 14 10.22 35.25 27.63
N LEU A 15 9.27 34.51 28.19
CA LEU A 15 8.83 33.25 27.59
C LEU A 15 8.08 33.62 26.31
N ALA A 16 8.81 33.68 25.20
CA ALA A 16 8.21 33.67 23.88
C ALA A 16 7.51 32.32 23.71
N ALA A 17 6.18 32.34 23.83
CA ALA A 17 5.33 31.23 23.45
C ALA A 17 5.51 30.97 21.95
N LEU A 18 6.38 30.01 21.61
CA LEU A 18 6.46 29.47 20.27
C LEU A 18 5.22 28.59 20.06
N LEU A 19 4.08 29.23 19.80
CA LEU A 19 2.96 28.58 19.13
C LEU A 19 3.45 28.27 17.71
N VAL A 20 4.09 27.11 17.56
CA VAL A 20 4.22 26.46 16.26
C VAL A 20 2.79 26.28 15.78
N GLY A 21 2.36 27.19 14.91
CA GLY A 21 1.16 27.02 14.11
C GLY A 21 1.37 25.75 13.32
N ILE A 22 0.82 24.64 13.82
CA ILE A 22 0.58 23.44 13.04
C ILE A 22 -0.47 23.90 12.03
N ALA A 23 -0.02 24.46 10.92
CA ALA A 23 -0.87 24.65 9.76
C ALA A 23 -1.37 23.25 9.40
N PRO A 24 -2.67 22.94 9.53
CA PRO A 24 -3.15 21.70 8.99
C PRO A 24 -2.91 21.79 7.49
N SER A 25 -1.98 20.97 7.01
CA SER A 25 -1.74 20.78 5.58
C SER A 25 -2.96 20.09 5.00
N HIS A 26 -4.04 20.84 4.82
CA HIS A 26 -5.21 20.44 4.06
C HIS A 26 -4.90 20.54 2.56
N ALA A 27 -3.84 19.86 2.12
CA ALA A 27 -3.76 19.39 0.75
C ALA A 27 -4.58 18.09 0.68
N LEU A 28 -5.87 18.16 1.04
CA LEU A 28 -6.84 17.20 0.52
C LEU A 28 -7.00 17.59 -0.94
N ALA A 29 -6.09 17.07 -1.77
CA ALA A 29 -6.24 17.09 -3.20
C ALA A 29 -7.69 16.63 -3.48
N ASN A 30 -8.44 17.48 -4.18
CA ASN A 30 -9.72 17.13 -4.79
C ASN A 30 -9.49 15.97 -5.77
N MET A 31 -9.26 14.76 -5.27
CA MET A 31 -9.36 13.55 -6.06
C MET A 31 -10.85 13.33 -6.28
N GLN A 32 -11.37 13.92 -7.36
CA GLN A 32 -12.67 13.50 -7.86
C GLN A 32 -12.61 11.97 -8.05
N PRO A 33 -13.61 11.24 -7.55
CA PRO A 33 -13.61 9.80 -7.68
C PRO A 33 -13.59 9.44 -9.16
N VAL A 34 -12.54 8.70 -9.57
CA VAL A 34 -12.42 8.25 -10.95
C VAL A 34 -13.64 7.38 -11.28
N PRO A 35 -14.33 7.64 -12.41
CA PRO A 35 -15.51 6.88 -12.79
C PRO A 35 -15.14 5.41 -13.06
N ALA A 36 -16.02 4.49 -12.67
CA ALA A 36 -15.79 3.05 -12.79
C ALA A 36 -15.48 2.59 -14.24
N SER A 37 -15.92 3.35 -15.25
CA SER A 37 -15.65 3.11 -16.66
C SER A 37 -14.17 3.18 -17.04
N GLU A 38 -13.35 3.92 -16.28
CA GLU A 38 -11.92 4.05 -16.53
C GLU A 38 -11.12 2.83 -16.08
N PHE A 39 -11.70 1.97 -15.24
CA PHE A 39 -11.06 0.77 -14.71
C PHE A 39 -11.25 -0.43 -15.66
N ARG A 40 -10.79 -0.26 -16.90
CA ARG A 40 -10.75 -1.29 -17.95
C ARG A 40 -9.31 -1.67 -18.25
N LEU A 41 -9.06 -2.96 -18.48
CA LEU A 41 -7.71 -3.48 -18.72
C LEU A 41 -7.04 -2.79 -19.92
N GLU A 42 -7.79 -2.54 -20.99
CA GLU A 42 -7.34 -1.85 -22.21
C GLU A 42 -6.86 -0.40 -21.98
N ARG A 43 -7.25 0.22 -20.86
CA ARG A 43 -6.84 1.58 -20.47
C ARG A 43 -5.83 1.60 -19.32
N LEU A 44 -5.53 0.44 -18.74
CA LEU A 44 -4.64 0.35 -17.59
C LEU A 44 -3.20 0.54 -18.03
N THR A 45 -2.56 1.56 -17.47
CA THR A 45 -1.13 1.84 -17.62
C THR A 45 -0.55 2.18 -16.24
N CYS A 46 0.76 2.46 -16.17
CA CYS A 46 1.34 2.99 -14.93
C CYS A 46 0.94 4.43 -14.64
N GLU A 47 0.39 5.16 -15.61
CA GLU A 47 0.03 6.57 -15.45
C GLU A 47 -1.49 6.79 -15.34
N SER A 48 -2.30 5.76 -15.65
CA SER A 48 -3.76 5.84 -15.74
C SER A 48 -4.42 4.49 -15.42
N PRO A 49 -5.59 4.46 -14.76
CA PRO A 49 -6.37 5.60 -14.27
C PRO A 49 -5.84 6.21 -12.96
N VAL A 50 -4.93 5.51 -12.30
CA VAL A 50 -4.19 5.98 -11.13
C VAL A 50 -2.71 5.89 -11.47
N ARG A 51 -1.96 6.93 -11.11
CA ARG A 51 -0.51 6.98 -11.34
C ARG A 51 0.22 6.07 -10.34
N LEU A 52 0.72 4.95 -10.83
CA LEU A 52 1.48 3.94 -10.09
C LEU A 52 2.99 4.16 -10.33
N THR A 53 3.67 4.77 -9.35
CA THR A 53 5.09 5.09 -9.44
C THR A 53 6.00 4.03 -8.81
N ARG A 54 5.43 3.06 -8.07
CA ARG A 54 6.17 2.00 -7.37
C ARG A 54 5.85 0.63 -7.97
N ASP A 55 6.89 -0.10 -8.36
CA ASP A 55 6.81 -1.46 -8.95
C ASP A 55 5.76 -1.60 -10.06
N CYS A 56 5.68 -0.59 -10.92
CA CYS A 56 4.89 -0.63 -12.14
C CYS A 56 5.81 -0.61 -13.36
N SER A 57 5.54 -1.49 -14.32
CA SER A 57 6.18 -1.54 -15.62
C SER A 57 5.13 -1.30 -16.71
N ALA A 58 5.45 -0.45 -17.68
CA ALA A 58 4.58 -0.19 -18.83
C ALA A 58 4.20 -1.47 -19.61
N TRP A 59 5.04 -2.50 -19.54
CA TRP A 59 4.83 -3.77 -20.24
C TRP A 59 4.18 -4.84 -19.39
N GLN A 60 4.47 -4.87 -18.09
CA GLN A 60 4.06 -5.97 -17.21
C GLN A 60 2.95 -5.59 -16.23
N GLY A 61 2.65 -4.29 -16.11
CA GLY A 61 1.79 -3.75 -15.06
C GLY A 61 2.49 -3.86 -13.70
N ALA A 62 1.78 -4.39 -12.71
CA ALA A 62 2.33 -4.65 -11.39
C ALA A 62 3.48 -5.67 -11.41
N THR A 63 4.63 -5.31 -10.82
CA THR A 63 5.85 -6.12 -10.89
C THR A 63 6.33 -6.69 -9.57
N ARG A 64 5.82 -6.28 -8.41
CA ARG A 64 6.27 -6.82 -7.13
C ARG A 64 5.47 -8.07 -6.73
N PRO A 65 6.07 -9.27 -6.72
CA PRO A 65 5.41 -10.45 -6.20
C PRO A 65 5.34 -10.41 -4.68
N ILE A 66 4.15 -10.61 -4.12
CA ILE A 66 3.96 -10.85 -2.69
C ILE A 66 3.26 -12.16 -2.43
N LEU A 67 3.47 -12.69 -1.23
CA LEU A 67 2.70 -13.81 -0.70
C LEU A 67 2.09 -13.45 0.64
N LEU A 68 0.77 -13.41 0.69
CA LEU A 68 0.03 -13.16 1.92
C LEU A 68 -1.11 -14.17 2.04
N GLY A 69 -1.15 -14.88 3.16
CA GLY A 69 -2.30 -15.74 3.46
C GLY A 69 -2.49 -16.95 2.55
N GLY A 70 -1.41 -17.46 1.96
CA GLY A 70 -1.51 -18.51 0.95
C GLY A 70 -1.97 -18.00 -0.42
N TYR A 71 -1.97 -16.68 -0.65
CA TYR A 71 -2.25 -16.08 -1.95
C TYR A 71 -1.00 -15.38 -2.47
N ARG A 72 -0.60 -15.76 -3.69
CA ARG A 72 0.43 -15.04 -4.44
C ARG A 72 -0.24 -14.02 -5.35
N MET A 73 0.29 -12.82 -5.39
CA MET A 73 -0.20 -11.75 -6.26
C MET A 73 0.93 -10.83 -6.67
N MET A 74 0.72 -10.07 -7.73
CA MET A 74 1.61 -8.98 -8.15
C MET A 74 1.03 -7.66 -7.68
N MET A 75 1.86 -6.80 -7.11
CA MET A 75 1.46 -5.47 -6.67
C MET A 75 2.29 -4.34 -7.30
N ALA A 76 1.62 -3.19 -7.46
CA ALA A 76 2.19 -1.88 -7.74
C ALA A 76 1.47 -0.86 -6.85
N ALA A 77 2.05 0.31 -6.64
CA ALA A 77 1.41 1.36 -5.87
C ALA A 77 1.67 2.76 -6.43
N ASP A 78 0.83 3.69 -6.00
CA ASP A 78 1.05 5.12 -6.16
C ASP A 78 2.25 5.62 -5.35
N ASN A 79 2.52 6.92 -5.45
CA ASN A 79 3.65 7.53 -4.78
C ASN A 79 3.57 7.44 -3.25
N ASP A 80 2.37 7.54 -2.69
CA ASP A 80 2.14 7.61 -1.26
C ASP A 80 1.93 6.21 -0.64
N GLY A 81 1.80 5.18 -1.48
CA GLY A 81 1.56 3.80 -1.09
C GLY A 81 0.16 3.53 -0.57
N SER A 82 -0.75 4.52 -0.65
CA SER A 82 -2.14 4.43 -0.23
C SER A 82 -3.04 3.77 -1.25
N THR A 83 -2.69 3.83 -2.54
CA THR A 83 -3.41 3.11 -3.60
C THR A 83 -2.54 1.99 -4.13
N VAL A 84 -3.00 0.75 -3.99
CA VAL A 84 -2.29 -0.45 -4.42
C VAL A 84 -3.09 -1.15 -5.52
N LEU A 85 -2.45 -1.37 -6.66
CA LEU A 85 -2.95 -2.28 -7.68
C LEU A 85 -2.50 -3.70 -7.33
N VAL A 86 -3.44 -4.63 -7.16
CA VAL A 86 -3.17 -6.07 -7.05
C VAL A 86 -3.68 -6.81 -8.27
N SER A 87 -2.87 -7.71 -8.82
CA SER A 87 -3.19 -8.49 -10.02
C SER A 87 -2.61 -9.90 -9.96
N ARG A 88 -2.98 -10.74 -10.94
CA ARG A 88 -2.47 -12.11 -11.10
C ARG A 88 -2.56 -12.93 -9.81
N LEU A 89 -3.72 -12.86 -9.16
CA LEU A 89 -3.97 -13.56 -7.91
C LEU A 89 -4.01 -15.07 -8.17
N LYS A 90 -3.14 -15.79 -7.48
CA LYS A 90 -3.05 -17.25 -7.53
C LYS A 90 -3.10 -17.82 -6.12
N LEU A 91 -3.74 -18.97 -5.98
CA LEU A 91 -3.71 -19.72 -4.73
C LEU A 91 -2.37 -20.47 -4.63
N CYS A 92 -1.76 -20.47 -3.46
CA CYS A 92 -0.62 -21.34 -3.17
C CYS A 92 -1.00 -22.79 -3.44
N PRO A 93 -0.11 -23.57 -4.05
CA PRO A 93 -0.28 -25.02 -4.06
C PRO A 93 -0.36 -25.55 -2.62
N ASP A 94 -1.08 -26.65 -2.43
CA ASP A 94 -0.87 -27.47 -1.24
C ASP A 94 0.60 -27.95 -1.22
N HIS A 95 1.08 -28.43 -0.07
CA HIS A 95 2.50 -28.74 0.16
C HIS A 95 3.10 -29.87 -0.73
N ASN A 96 2.44 -30.23 -1.83
CA ASN A 96 2.73 -31.35 -2.73
C ASN A 96 3.43 -30.92 -4.04
N ASP A 97 4.38 -29.98 -3.98
CA ASP A 97 5.19 -29.53 -5.14
C ASP A 97 4.37 -29.08 -6.38
N SER A 98 3.13 -28.66 -6.17
CA SER A 98 2.22 -28.31 -7.27
C SER A 98 2.45 -26.89 -7.78
N ALA A 99 2.02 -26.60 -9.01
CA ALA A 99 2.03 -25.25 -9.56
C ALA A 99 0.96 -24.37 -8.90
N PHE A 100 1.17 -23.06 -8.84
CA PHE A 100 0.14 -22.11 -8.42
C PHE A 100 -1.07 -22.18 -9.35
N VAL A 101 -2.26 -22.35 -8.78
CA VAL A 101 -3.51 -22.40 -9.54
C VAL A 101 -4.19 -21.02 -9.62
N PRO A 102 -4.86 -20.70 -10.74
CA PRO A 102 -5.67 -19.49 -10.83
C PRO A 102 -6.71 -19.43 -9.71
N ALA A 103 -6.86 -18.27 -9.08
CA ALA A 103 -7.82 -18.09 -7.99
C ALA A 103 -9.26 -18.02 -8.51
N SER A 104 -10.19 -18.69 -7.82
CA SER A 104 -11.62 -18.52 -8.07
C SER A 104 -12.11 -17.14 -7.58
N ARG A 105 -13.35 -16.75 -7.94
CA ARG A 105 -13.96 -15.51 -7.42
C ARG A 105 -14.03 -15.49 -5.89
N ARG A 106 -14.26 -16.66 -5.27
CA ARG A 106 -14.29 -16.79 -3.80
C ARG A 106 -12.90 -16.57 -3.21
N ASP A 107 -11.87 -17.14 -3.84
CA ASP A 107 -10.48 -17.01 -3.42
C ASP A 107 -9.99 -15.58 -3.48
N VAL A 108 -10.33 -14.86 -4.56
CA VAL A 108 -10.09 -13.43 -4.67
C VAL A 108 -10.73 -12.67 -3.51
N GLY A 109 -12.01 -12.90 -3.23
CA GLY A 109 -12.71 -12.23 -2.12
C GLY A 109 -12.04 -12.49 -0.77
N ASN A 110 -11.62 -13.74 -0.53
CA ASN A 110 -10.88 -14.12 0.67
C ASN A 110 -9.51 -13.44 0.77
N ALA A 111 -8.77 -13.39 -0.34
CA ALA A 111 -7.46 -12.75 -0.38
C ALA A 111 -7.55 -11.24 -0.13
N LEU A 112 -8.52 -10.54 -0.73
CA LEU A 112 -8.74 -9.11 -0.50
C LEU A 112 -9.16 -8.83 0.95
N ARG A 113 -10.04 -9.67 1.52
CA ARG A 113 -10.42 -9.59 2.93
C ARG A 113 -9.21 -9.78 3.84
N GLN A 114 -8.39 -10.79 3.59
CA GLN A 114 -7.21 -11.08 4.40
C GLN A 114 -6.15 -9.97 4.31
N LEU A 115 -5.98 -9.37 3.13
CA LEU A 115 -5.13 -8.20 2.94
C LEU A 115 -5.65 -7.02 3.77
N GLY A 116 -6.94 -6.73 3.69
CA GLY A 116 -7.60 -5.69 4.49
C GLY A 116 -7.43 -5.91 5.99
N GLU A 117 -7.76 -7.10 6.50
CA GLU A 117 -7.61 -7.46 7.92
C GLU A 117 -6.16 -7.36 8.39
N THR A 118 -5.20 -7.73 7.54
CA THR A 118 -3.77 -7.67 7.87
C THR A 118 -3.28 -6.24 8.02
N LEU A 119 -3.71 -5.33 7.15
CA LEU A 119 -3.39 -3.91 7.22
C LEU A 119 -4.14 -3.21 8.35
N GLN A 120 -5.38 -3.62 8.62
CA GLN A 120 -6.17 -3.04 9.70
C GLN A 120 -5.52 -3.25 11.06
N ARG A 121 -4.85 -4.40 11.28
CA ARG A 121 -4.04 -4.64 12.49
C ARG A 121 -2.88 -3.67 12.67
N GLN A 122 -2.50 -2.94 11.62
CA GLN A 122 -1.50 -1.88 11.63
C GLN A 122 -2.11 -0.47 11.64
N GLY A 123 -3.44 -0.36 11.84
CA GLY A 123 -4.16 0.90 11.77
C GLY A 123 -4.38 1.42 10.35
N ILE A 124 -4.19 0.59 9.32
CA ILE A 124 -4.39 0.95 7.91
C ILE A 124 -5.68 0.30 7.41
N GLU A 125 -6.70 1.11 7.11
CA GLU A 125 -8.04 0.64 6.75
C GLU A 125 -8.20 0.58 5.24
N LEU A 126 -8.83 -0.49 4.73
CA LEU A 126 -9.25 -0.56 3.33
C LEU A 126 -10.53 0.29 3.14
N ARG A 127 -10.41 1.39 2.39
CA ARG A 127 -11.50 2.34 2.15
C ARG A 127 -12.29 2.02 0.90
N ARG A 128 -11.61 1.63 -0.18
CA ARG A 128 -12.24 1.38 -1.47
C ARG A 128 -11.60 0.19 -2.18
N THR A 129 -12.44 -0.58 -2.86
CA THR A 129 -12.01 -1.62 -3.79
C THR A 129 -12.62 -1.32 -5.16
N GLN A 130 -11.79 -1.23 -6.18
CA GLN A 130 -12.22 -0.95 -7.55
C GLN A 130 -11.70 -2.04 -8.49
N PRO A 131 -12.58 -2.91 -9.03
CA PRO A 131 -12.15 -3.96 -9.95
C PRO A 131 -11.73 -3.37 -11.30
N VAL A 132 -10.67 -3.93 -11.87
CA VAL A 132 -10.25 -3.72 -13.26
C VAL A 132 -10.76 -4.87 -14.10
N ARG A 133 -11.47 -4.55 -15.18
CA ARG A 133 -12.16 -5.56 -16.01
C ARG A 133 -11.55 -5.71 -17.38
N ASP A 134 -11.53 -6.96 -17.86
CA ASP A 134 -11.33 -7.33 -19.25
C ASP A 134 -12.63 -7.98 -19.76
N GLY A 135 -13.40 -7.22 -20.53
CA GLY A 135 -14.79 -7.56 -20.84
C GLY A 135 -15.61 -7.85 -19.57
N ARG A 136 -16.00 -9.12 -19.36
CA ARG A 136 -16.76 -9.56 -18.18
C ARG A 136 -15.88 -10.08 -17.04
N ALA A 137 -14.61 -10.40 -17.31
CA ALA A 137 -13.67 -10.92 -16.33
C ALA A 137 -13.08 -9.78 -15.48
N VAL A 138 -12.79 -10.04 -14.21
CA VAL A 138 -12.01 -9.13 -13.36
C VAL A 138 -10.59 -9.67 -13.30
N THR A 139 -9.62 -8.85 -13.66
CA THR A 139 -8.21 -9.26 -13.82
C THR A 139 -7.29 -8.65 -12.77
N ALA A 140 -7.68 -7.52 -12.19
CA ALA A 140 -6.96 -6.82 -11.13
C ALA A 140 -7.92 -5.99 -10.26
N TRP A 141 -7.39 -5.45 -9.16
CA TRP A 141 -8.11 -4.57 -8.24
C TRP A 141 -7.22 -3.41 -7.82
N PHE A 142 -7.75 -2.20 -7.88
CA PHE A 142 -7.21 -1.08 -7.12
C PHE A 142 -7.82 -1.10 -5.72
N LEU A 143 -6.95 -1.00 -4.72
CA LEU A 143 -7.27 -0.98 -3.31
C LEU A 143 -6.79 0.34 -2.74
N GLU A 144 -7.71 1.13 -2.19
CA GLU A 144 -7.41 2.42 -1.57
C GLU A 144 -7.45 2.26 -0.05
N PHE A 145 -6.39 2.73 0.61
CA PHE A 145 -6.22 2.61 2.05
C PHE A 145 -6.18 3.96 2.76
N SER A 146 -6.41 3.96 4.07
CA SER A 146 -6.29 5.16 4.91
C SER A 146 -4.86 5.67 5.09
N GLY A 147 -3.86 4.89 4.72
CA GLY A 147 -2.43 5.21 4.86
C GLY A 147 -1.56 4.38 3.92
N ASN A 148 -0.24 4.44 4.12
CA ASN A 148 0.74 3.80 3.26
C ASN A 148 0.77 2.26 3.45
N ALA A 149 -0.13 1.58 2.77
CA ALA A 149 -0.25 0.13 2.77
C ALA A 149 0.93 -0.56 2.08
N TYR A 150 1.42 0.02 0.99
CA TYR A 150 2.49 -0.56 0.18
C TYR A 150 3.77 -0.80 0.99
N ASP A 151 4.19 0.15 1.83
CA ASP A 151 5.42 0.00 2.62
C ASP A 151 5.32 -1.10 3.68
N TYR A 152 4.12 -1.40 4.16
CA TYR A 152 3.91 -2.57 5.00
C TYR A 152 3.87 -3.86 4.15
N LEU A 153 3.17 -3.85 3.01
CA LEU A 153 3.01 -5.05 2.19
C LEU A 153 4.32 -5.56 1.58
N LYS A 154 5.31 -4.68 1.34
CA LYS A 154 6.59 -5.08 0.73
C LYS A 154 7.37 -6.09 1.58
N GLN A 155 7.11 -6.22 2.87
CA GLN A 155 7.75 -7.23 3.71
C GLN A 155 7.34 -8.67 3.33
N PHE A 156 6.20 -8.82 2.64
CA PHE A 156 5.72 -10.11 2.12
C PHE A 156 6.26 -10.42 0.70
N THR A 157 7.27 -9.67 0.23
CA THR A 157 7.87 -9.90 -1.09
C THR A 157 8.49 -11.30 -1.14
N VAL A 158 8.17 -12.06 -2.18
CA VAL A 158 8.75 -13.39 -2.44
C VAL A 158 9.60 -13.38 -3.68
N LEU A 159 10.55 -14.33 -3.81
CA LEU A 159 11.35 -14.45 -5.03
C LEU A 159 10.45 -14.89 -6.21
N GLY A 160 10.83 -14.44 -7.40
CA GLY A 160 10.07 -14.60 -8.65
C GLY A 160 9.87 -16.03 -9.14
N SER A 161 10.31 -17.07 -8.41
CA SER A 161 10.11 -18.46 -8.84
C SER A 161 8.63 -18.80 -8.89
N GLU A 162 8.19 -19.37 -10.02
CA GLU A 162 6.83 -19.90 -10.19
C GLU A 162 6.57 -21.15 -9.34
N TYR A 163 7.61 -21.66 -8.68
CA TYR A 163 7.55 -22.80 -7.77
C TYR A 163 7.74 -22.33 -6.33
N TRP A 164 6.94 -22.90 -5.44
CA TRP A 164 7.21 -22.86 -4.00
C TRP A 164 8.50 -23.65 -3.74
N MET A 165 9.54 -23.02 -3.17
CA MET A 165 10.63 -23.81 -2.61
C MET A 165 10.12 -24.43 -1.31
N PRO A 166 10.06 -25.76 -1.16
CA PRO A 166 9.69 -26.36 0.11
C PRO A 166 10.67 -25.91 1.18
N ALA A 167 10.18 -25.70 2.42
CA ALA A 167 10.98 -25.26 3.58
C ALA A 167 12.19 -26.18 3.90
N ARG A 168 12.34 -27.31 3.21
CA ARG A 168 13.50 -28.21 3.29
C ARG A 168 14.73 -27.74 2.51
N ALA A 169 14.62 -26.71 1.66
CA ALA A 169 15.74 -26.20 0.87
C ALA A 169 16.65 -25.21 1.62
N THR A 170 16.30 -24.78 2.84
CA THR A 170 17.08 -23.82 3.66
C THR A 170 17.93 -24.47 4.75
N ARG A 171 18.15 -25.79 4.73
CA ARG A 171 19.20 -26.43 5.53
C ARG A 171 20.35 -26.87 4.63
N ARG A 172 21.34 -25.99 4.47
CA ARG A 172 22.75 -26.37 4.26
C ARG A 172 23.62 -25.45 5.09
#